data_AF-A0A958AUU7-F1
#
_entry.id   AF-A0A958AUU7-F1
#
_cell.length_a   1.000
_cell.length_b   1.000
_cell.length_c   1.000
_cell.angle_alpha   90.00
_cell.angle_beta   90.00
_cell.angle_gamma   90.00
#
_symmetry.space_group_name_H-M   'P 1'
#
loop_
_entity.id
_entity.type
_entity.pdbx_description
1 polymer ?
#
loop_
_entity_poly.entity_id
_entity_poly.type
_entity_poly.pdbx_seq_one_letter_code
_entity_poly.pdbx_strand_id
1 'polypeptide(L)'
;MDNQDINLLLENHSLKFEFTIRNLDLSQVFFPIPDNLERENKILRDLLDWVQRYSECADRTTMESEGYAFPPINPGISPENDWYRFEQWMQGKPIRQKLKEQLAPHYTSKSPEHLTDEEIIAELQTLSMYLTKIGVALDVLDDVPDRLVYDYLLEVLEDEFDIVTEGFWHLGGCTGYCPGCFQRPWCETGCQSCWLEDEEAGKMHLIDSVKNYVSAIPISLSILQKFQAEADREFKEFKQNQGEQDIFIDPLPFDFDDEDEIPF
;
A
#
# COMPACT_ATOMS: atom_id res chain seq x y z
N MET A 1 -8.95 31.03 14.41
CA MET A 1 -9.72 30.66 13.23
C MET A 1 -10.32 31.93 12.70
N ASP A 2 -9.74 32.45 11.62
CA ASP A 2 -10.25 33.66 10.99
C ASP A 2 -11.48 33.34 10.11
N ASN A 3 -12.07 34.36 9.48
CA ASN A 3 -13.23 34.14 8.61
C ASN A 3 -12.89 33.30 7.36
N GLN A 4 -11.63 33.30 6.93
CA GLN A 4 -11.19 32.52 5.77
C GLN A 4 -11.16 31.04 6.11
N ASP A 5 -10.60 30.68 7.27
CA ASP A 5 -10.60 29.30 7.78
C ASP A 5 -12.03 28.73 7.91
N ILE A 6 -12.96 29.54 8.43
CA ILE A 6 -14.37 29.15 8.58
C ILE A 6 -15.00 28.88 7.21
N ASN A 7 -14.74 29.74 6.22
CA ASN A 7 -15.28 29.57 4.87
C ASN A 7 -14.74 28.30 4.20
N LEU A 8 -13.45 28.00 4.35
CA LEU A 8 -12.83 26.79 3.79
C LEU A 8 -13.41 25.51 4.40
N LEU A 9 -13.63 25.50 5.71
CA LEU A 9 -14.23 24.39 6.41
C LEU A 9 -15.69 24.18 5.99
N LEU A 10 -16.48 25.25 5.87
CA LEU A 10 -17.86 25.17 5.40
C LEU A 10 -17.95 24.63 3.96
N GLU A 11 -17.06 25.10 3.09
CA GLU A 11 -16.96 24.59 1.73
C GLU A 11 -16.60 23.10 1.71
N ASN A 12 -15.59 22.69 2.49
CA ASN A 12 -15.18 21.29 2.61
C ASN A 12 -16.34 20.37 2.98
N HIS A 13 -17.10 20.76 4.01
CA HIS A 13 -18.29 20.04 4.43
C HIS A 13 -19.35 19.99 3.33
N SER A 14 -19.57 21.09 2.62
CA SER A 14 -20.52 21.14 1.50
C SER A 14 -20.11 20.17 0.39
N LEU A 15 -18.83 20.19 -0.03
CA LEU A 15 -18.32 19.31 -1.09
C LEU A 15 -18.44 17.83 -0.71
N LYS A 16 -18.10 17.46 0.53
CA LYS A 16 -18.28 16.09 1.03
C LYS A 16 -19.76 15.67 1.07
N PHE A 17 -20.65 16.59 1.41
CA PHE A 17 -22.09 16.33 1.45
C PHE A 17 -22.68 16.05 0.06
N GLU A 18 -22.15 16.67 -0.99
CA GLU A 18 -22.56 16.43 -2.38
C GLU A 18 -22.39 14.95 -2.82
N PHE A 19 -21.36 14.25 -2.35
CA PHE A 19 -21.19 12.81 -2.60
C PHE A 19 -22.25 11.97 -1.86
N THR A 20 -22.58 12.35 -0.63
CA THR A 20 -23.66 11.72 0.14
C THR A 20 -25.00 11.85 -0.59
N ILE A 21 -25.32 13.03 -1.14
CA ILE A 21 -26.55 13.25 -1.93
C ILE A 21 -26.61 12.32 -3.14
N ARG A 22 -25.47 12.04 -3.77
CA ARG A 22 -25.35 11.16 -4.94
C ARG A 22 -25.25 9.67 -4.59
N ASN A 23 -25.32 9.31 -3.31
CA ASN A 23 -25.11 7.95 -2.81
C ASN A 23 -23.75 7.36 -3.23
N LEU A 24 -22.71 8.20 -3.26
CA LEU A 24 -21.33 7.82 -3.54
C LEU A 24 -20.52 7.83 -2.24
N ASP A 25 -19.87 6.72 -1.93
CA ASP A 25 -19.01 6.59 -0.77
C ASP A 25 -17.64 7.20 -1.07
N LEU A 26 -17.45 8.46 -0.64
CA LEU A 26 -16.22 9.21 -0.88
C LEU A 26 -14.97 8.51 -0.31
N SER A 27 -15.12 7.74 0.78
CA SER A 27 -13.97 7.11 1.47
C SER A 27 -13.26 6.06 0.62
N GLN A 28 -13.90 5.57 -0.44
CA GLN A 28 -13.30 4.59 -1.35
C GLN A 28 -12.29 5.22 -2.31
N VAL A 29 -12.50 6.47 -2.74
CA VAL A 29 -11.71 7.11 -3.82
C VAL A 29 -10.92 8.34 -3.35
N PHE A 30 -11.00 8.69 -2.06
CA PHE A 30 -10.43 9.93 -1.54
C PHE A 30 -9.81 9.75 -0.15
N PHE A 31 -8.62 10.31 0.04
CA PHE A 31 -7.93 10.37 1.33
C PHE A 31 -7.89 11.81 1.87
N PRO A 32 -8.38 12.07 3.10
CA PRO A 32 -8.37 13.41 3.70
C PRO A 32 -6.97 14.01 3.85
N ILE A 33 -6.86 15.33 3.68
CA ILE A 33 -5.65 16.13 3.88
C ILE A 33 -5.99 17.21 4.93
N PRO A 34 -6.14 16.83 6.21
CA PRO A 34 -6.67 17.71 7.25
C PRO A 34 -5.82 18.96 7.50
N ASP A 35 -4.52 18.90 7.18
CA ASP A 35 -3.58 20.01 7.38
C ASP A 35 -3.58 21.02 6.21
N ASN A 36 -4.37 20.79 5.15
CA ASN A 36 -4.46 21.69 3.98
C ASN A 36 -5.84 21.61 3.31
N LEU A 37 -6.80 22.35 3.88
CA LEU A 37 -8.19 22.35 3.41
C LEU A 37 -8.36 22.96 2.03
N GLU A 38 -7.54 23.93 1.63
CA GLU A 38 -7.56 24.51 0.29
C GLU A 38 -7.26 23.44 -0.76
N ARG A 39 -6.20 22.65 -0.55
CA ARG A 39 -5.82 21.55 -1.44
C ARG A 39 -6.87 20.46 -1.45
N GLU A 40 -7.39 20.10 -0.29
CA GLU A 40 -8.47 19.12 -0.18
C GLU A 40 -9.73 19.58 -0.94
N ASN A 41 -10.16 20.83 -0.76
CA ASN A 41 -11.32 21.39 -1.47
C ASN A 41 -11.10 21.41 -2.98
N LYS A 42 -9.90 21.74 -3.46
CA LYS A 42 -9.55 21.66 -4.88
C LYS A 42 -9.78 20.24 -5.42
N ILE A 43 -9.20 19.23 -4.76
CA ILE A 43 -9.35 17.82 -5.16
C ILE A 43 -10.82 17.39 -5.16
N LEU A 44 -11.59 17.79 -4.14
CA LEU A 44 -13.03 17.46 -4.05
C LEU A 44 -13.85 18.12 -5.17
N ARG A 45 -13.52 19.35 -5.56
CA ARG A 45 -14.16 20.02 -6.70
C ARG A 45 -13.84 19.29 -8.01
N ASP A 46 -12.57 18.97 -8.23
CA ASP A 46 -12.12 18.24 -9.43
C ASP A 46 -12.81 16.87 -9.51
N LEU A 47 -12.93 16.15 -8.40
CA LEU A 47 -13.64 14.88 -8.34
C LEU A 47 -15.15 15.03 -8.58
N LEU A 48 -15.81 16.07 -8.05
CA LEU A 48 -17.22 16.34 -8.33
C LEU A 48 -17.47 16.71 -9.80
N ASP A 49 -16.55 17.46 -10.42
CA ASP A 49 -16.60 17.78 -11.84
C ASP A 49 -16.53 16.51 -12.69
N TRP A 50 -15.58 15.61 -12.38
CA TRP A 50 -15.50 14.28 -12.99
C TRP A 50 -16.79 13.46 -12.82
N VAL A 51 -17.36 13.41 -11.60
CA VAL A 51 -18.62 12.70 -11.32
C VAL A 51 -19.77 13.27 -12.14
N GLN A 52 -19.87 14.60 -12.22
CA GLN A 52 -20.90 15.28 -12.99
C GLN A 52 -20.75 14.97 -14.48
N ARG A 53 -19.54 15.09 -15.01
CA ARG A 53 -19.26 14.84 -16.42
C ARG A 53 -19.51 13.38 -16.82
N TYR A 54 -19.03 12.44 -16.00
CA TYR A 54 -19.29 11.02 -16.24
C TYR A 54 -20.79 10.69 -16.19
N SER A 55 -21.57 11.35 -15.32
CA SER A 55 -23.02 11.16 -15.26
C SER A 55 -23.75 11.65 -16.52
N GLU A 56 -23.16 12.57 -17.28
CA GLU A 56 -23.74 13.14 -18.50
C GLU A 56 -23.47 12.29 -19.75
N CYS A 57 -22.28 11.67 -19.84
CA CYS A 57 -21.86 10.90 -21.01
C CYS A 57 -21.87 9.38 -20.80
N ALA A 58 -21.58 8.91 -19.58
CA ALA A 58 -21.43 7.52 -19.18
C ALA A 58 -20.51 6.69 -20.11
N ASP A 59 -19.49 7.32 -20.69
CA ASP A 59 -18.58 6.69 -21.65
C ASP A 59 -17.16 7.25 -21.50
N ARG A 60 -16.21 6.35 -21.25
CA ARG A 60 -14.78 6.66 -21.11
C ARG A 60 -14.21 7.32 -22.37
N THR A 61 -14.53 6.82 -23.55
CA THR A 61 -14.00 7.37 -24.82
C THR A 61 -14.37 8.85 -24.98
N THR A 62 -15.61 9.18 -24.64
CA THR A 62 -16.12 10.56 -24.66
C THR A 62 -15.41 11.43 -23.65
N MET A 63 -15.29 10.98 -22.39
CA MET A 63 -14.54 11.67 -21.34
C MET A 63 -13.10 11.99 -21.77
N GLU A 64 -12.37 10.98 -22.26
CA GLU A 64 -10.98 11.14 -22.70
C GLU A 64 -10.86 12.15 -23.85
N SER A 65 -11.79 12.15 -24.80
CA SER A 65 -11.80 13.10 -25.92
C SER A 65 -12.02 14.55 -25.50
N GLU A 66 -12.52 14.78 -24.30
CA GLU A 66 -12.79 16.10 -23.72
C GLU A 66 -11.73 16.50 -22.67
N GLY A 67 -10.64 15.74 -22.57
CA GLY A 67 -9.52 16.02 -21.67
C GLY A 67 -9.58 15.30 -20.32
N TYR A 68 -10.62 14.51 -20.06
CA TYR A 68 -10.74 13.71 -18.84
C TYR A 68 -10.01 12.37 -19.02
N ALA A 69 -8.68 12.38 -19.05
CA ALA A 69 -7.88 11.18 -19.31
C ALA A 69 -7.64 10.29 -18.08
N PHE A 70 -7.49 10.90 -16.89
CA PHE A 70 -7.09 10.21 -15.66
C PHE A 70 -8.02 10.57 -14.50
N PRO A 71 -8.86 9.62 -14.03
CA PRO A 71 -9.74 9.88 -12.90
C PRO A 71 -8.96 10.33 -11.65
N PRO A 72 -9.40 11.38 -10.95
CA PRO A 72 -8.68 11.93 -9.79
C PRO A 72 -8.99 11.11 -8.52
N ILE A 73 -8.86 9.78 -8.60
CA ILE A 73 -9.05 8.89 -7.46
C ILE A 73 -7.74 8.65 -6.71
N ASN A 74 -7.83 8.37 -5.41
CA ASN A 74 -6.68 8.18 -4.53
C ASN A 74 -6.83 6.88 -3.71
N PRO A 75 -5.80 6.01 -3.64
CA PRO A 75 -4.52 6.10 -4.35
C PRO A 75 -4.69 5.88 -5.85
N GLY A 76 -3.95 6.64 -6.66
CA GLY A 76 -3.81 6.35 -8.09
C GLY A 76 -2.86 5.17 -8.29
N ILE A 77 -3.26 4.19 -9.10
CA ILE A 77 -2.49 2.96 -9.34
C ILE A 77 -1.91 2.99 -10.76
N SER A 78 -2.79 3.06 -11.73
CA SER A 78 -2.49 3.17 -13.15
C SER A 78 -3.73 3.68 -13.88
N PRO A 79 -3.60 4.32 -15.05
CA PRO A 79 -4.75 4.86 -15.77
C PRO A 79 -5.90 3.86 -15.95
N GLU A 80 -5.58 2.62 -16.35
CA GLU A 80 -6.59 1.57 -16.57
C GLU A 80 -7.28 1.11 -15.28
N ASN A 81 -6.51 0.90 -14.20
CA ASN A 81 -7.08 0.53 -12.90
C ASN A 81 -7.87 1.67 -12.27
N ASP A 82 -7.43 2.91 -12.46
CA ASP A 82 -8.09 4.08 -11.92
C ASP A 82 -9.43 4.32 -12.62
N TRP A 83 -9.48 4.13 -13.95
CA TRP A 83 -10.73 4.09 -14.70
C TRP A 83 -11.68 3.00 -14.21
N TYR A 84 -11.20 1.76 -14.14
CA TYR A 84 -12.02 0.64 -13.70
C TYR A 84 -12.61 0.88 -12.30
N ARG A 85 -11.79 1.35 -11.36
CA ARG A 85 -12.22 1.65 -9.98
C ARG A 85 -13.21 2.82 -9.96
N PHE A 86 -12.96 3.89 -10.70
CA PHE A 86 -13.89 5.01 -10.82
C PHE A 86 -15.26 4.55 -11.36
N GLU A 87 -15.28 3.71 -12.40
CA GLU A 87 -16.53 3.17 -12.96
C GLU A 87 -17.27 2.24 -11.98
N GLN A 88 -16.56 1.38 -11.24
CA GLN A 88 -17.17 0.55 -10.19
C GLN A 88 -17.80 1.44 -9.10
N TRP A 89 -17.06 2.45 -8.65
CA TRP A 89 -17.53 3.40 -7.64
C TRP A 89 -18.78 4.16 -8.10
N MET A 90 -18.79 4.65 -9.35
CA MET A 90 -19.96 5.30 -9.96
C MET A 90 -21.19 4.38 -10.06
N GLN A 91 -20.98 3.06 -10.11
CA GLN A 91 -22.04 2.05 -10.08
C GLN A 91 -22.45 1.64 -8.65
N GLY A 92 -21.87 2.25 -7.61
CA GLY A 92 -22.09 1.89 -6.21
C GLY A 92 -21.51 0.52 -5.84
N LYS A 93 -20.56 0.00 -6.63
CA LYS A 93 -19.87 -1.25 -6.36
C LYS A 93 -18.59 -1.00 -5.55
N PRO A 94 -18.18 -1.95 -4.70
CA PRO A 94 -16.93 -1.82 -3.96
C PRO A 94 -15.74 -1.80 -4.91
N ILE A 95 -14.79 -0.89 -4.67
CA ILE A 95 -13.50 -0.84 -5.39
C ILE A 95 -12.37 -1.53 -4.62
N ARG A 96 -12.63 -1.86 -3.36
CA ARG A 96 -11.76 -2.63 -2.48
C ARG A 96 -12.53 -3.81 -1.92
N GLN A 97 -11.89 -4.95 -1.81
CA GLN A 97 -12.49 -6.17 -1.25
C GLN A 97 -11.44 -6.97 -0.52
N LYS A 98 -11.90 -7.79 0.45
CA LYS A 98 -11.01 -8.76 1.08
C LYS A 98 -10.46 -9.72 0.05
N LEU A 99 -9.18 -10.04 0.16
CA LEU A 99 -8.54 -10.92 -0.82
C LEU A 99 -9.23 -12.29 -0.90
N LYS A 100 -9.71 -12.84 0.23
CA LYS A 100 -10.51 -14.07 0.24
C LYS A 100 -11.82 -13.98 -0.56
N GLU A 101 -12.44 -12.81 -0.64
CA GLU A 101 -13.70 -12.59 -1.36
C GLU A 101 -13.43 -12.55 -2.87
N GLN A 102 -12.31 -11.95 -3.28
CA GLN A 102 -11.86 -11.93 -4.68
C GLN A 102 -11.52 -13.34 -5.20
N LEU A 103 -11.12 -14.25 -4.31
CA LEU A 103 -10.83 -15.65 -4.64
C LEU A 103 -12.09 -16.54 -4.64
N ALA A 104 -13.22 -16.08 -4.09
CA ALA A 104 -14.43 -16.86 -4.02
C ALA A 104 -15.13 -16.96 -5.40
N PRO A 105 -15.82 -18.08 -5.71
CA PRO A 105 -15.96 -19.30 -4.91
C PRO A 105 -14.83 -20.32 -5.16
N HIS A 106 -13.75 -19.91 -5.82
CA HIS A 106 -12.74 -20.83 -6.36
C HIS A 106 -11.76 -21.37 -5.33
N TYR A 107 -11.66 -20.71 -4.18
CA TYR A 107 -10.78 -21.09 -3.10
C TYR A 107 -11.49 -21.06 -1.74
N THR A 108 -11.11 -21.98 -0.86
CA THR A 108 -11.52 -22.01 0.55
C THR A 108 -10.32 -22.47 1.34
N SER A 109 -9.87 -21.62 2.28
CA SER A 109 -8.69 -21.91 3.09
C SER A 109 -8.89 -23.13 3.98
N LYS A 110 -7.80 -23.88 4.15
CA LYS A 110 -7.73 -25.00 5.10
C LYS A 110 -6.95 -24.57 6.34
N SER A 111 -7.35 -25.09 7.50
CA SER A 111 -6.62 -24.83 8.75
C SER A 111 -5.22 -25.45 8.70
N PRO A 112 -4.16 -24.68 9.00
CA PRO A 112 -2.77 -25.17 8.94
C PRO A 112 -2.52 -26.32 9.94
N GLU A 113 -3.19 -26.31 11.09
CA GLU A 113 -3.04 -27.33 12.15
C GLU A 113 -3.44 -28.75 11.73
N HIS A 114 -4.18 -28.87 10.62
CA HIS A 114 -4.68 -30.16 10.12
C HIS A 114 -3.98 -30.63 8.84
N LEU A 115 -2.93 -29.91 8.41
CA LEU A 115 -2.18 -30.22 7.21
C LEU A 115 -0.77 -30.68 7.57
N THR A 116 -0.32 -31.73 6.90
CA THR A 116 1.10 -32.12 6.82
C THR A 116 1.91 -31.07 6.05
N ASP A 117 3.23 -31.13 6.13
CA ASP A 117 4.09 -30.16 5.44
C ASP A 117 3.98 -30.31 3.90
N GLU A 118 3.85 -31.54 3.40
CA GLU A 118 3.58 -31.78 1.97
C GLU A 118 2.22 -31.22 1.52
N GLU A 119 1.20 -31.30 2.38
CA GLU A 119 -0.12 -30.72 2.11
C GLU A 119 -0.09 -29.18 2.15
N ILE A 120 0.71 -28.59 3.04
CA ILE A 120 0.93 -27.13 3.08
C ILE A 120 1.57 -26.64 1.78
N ILE A 121 2.61 -27.32 1.30
CA ILE A 121 3.28 -26.96 0.03
C ILE A 121 2.27 -27.01 -1.14
N ALA A 122 1.47 -28.07 -1.22
CA ALA A 122 0.45 -28.20 -2.26
C ALA A 122 -0.65 -27.13 -2.16
N GLU A 123 -1.04 -26.78 -0.93
CA GLU A 123 -2.04 -25.74 -0.66
C GLU A 123 -1.50 -24.35 -1.05
N LEU A 124 -0.25 -24.04 -0.71
CA LEU A 124 0.43 -22.81 -1.13
C LEU A 124 0.49 -22.67 -2.64
N GLN A 125 0.91 -23.71 -3.35
CA GLN A 125 0.94 -23.69 -4.82
C GLN A 125 -0.44 -23.42 -5.41
N THR A 126 -1.47 -24.03 -4.82
CA THR A 126 -2.87 -23.82 -5.23
C THR A 126 -3.30 -22.37 -4.98
N LEU A 127 -3.03 -21.85 -3.79
CA LEU A 127 -3.35 -20.48 -3.42
C LEU A 127 -2.61 -19.45 -4.29
N SER A 128 -1.29 -19.61 -4.49
CA SER A 128 -0.48 -18.75 -5.35
C SER A 128 -1.00 -18.74 -6.80
N MET A 129 -1.43 -19.88 -7.33
CA MET A 129 -2.07 -19.92 -8.66
C MET A 129 -3.35 -19.08 -8.70
N TYR A 130 -4.20 -19.16 -7.68
CA TYR A 130 -5.43 -18.37 -7.65
C TYR A 130 -5.17 -16.88 -7.44
N LEU A 131 -4.22 -16.51 -6.57
CA LEU A 131 -3.75 -15.13 -6.40
C LEU A 131 -3.25 -14.55 -7.72
N THR A 132 -2.43 -15.31 -8.46
CA THR A 132 -1.91 -14.88 -9.76
C THR A 132 -3.03 -14.58 -10.77
N LYS A 133 -4.12 -15.36 -10.75
CA LYS A 133 -5.28 -15.15 -11.66
C LYS A 133 -6.03 -13.85 -11.39
N ILE A 134 -5.95 -13.32 -10.18
CA ILE A 134 -6.57 -12.05 -9.79
C ILE A 134 -5.56 -10.90 -9.72
N GLY A 135 -4.38 -11.05 -10.32
CA GLY A 135 -3.36 -10.00 -10.33
C GLY A 135 -2.66 -9.81 -8.99
N VAL A 136 -2.46 -10.87 -8.22
CA VAL A 136 -1.70 -10.83 -6.97
C VAL A 136 -0.54 -11.82 -7.01
N ALA A 137 0.68 -11.34 -6.84
CA ALA A 137 1.92 -12.10 -6.78
C ALA A 137 2.39 -12.24 -5.32
N LEU A 138 3.01 -13.37 -5.02
CA LEU A 138 3.62 -13.65 -3.72
C LEU A 138 5.13 -13.49 -3.83
N ASP A 139 5.67 -12.51 -3.10
CA ASP A 139 7.09 -12.10 -3.17
C ASP A 139 7.78 -12.28 -1.81
N VAL A 140 7.69 -13.50 -1.27
CA VAL A 140 8.40 -13.88 -0.04
C VAL A 140 9.73 -14.54 -0.36
N LEU A 141 10.66 -14.54 0.61
CA LEU A 141 11.96 -15.19 0.44
C LEU A 141 11.83 -16.71 0.37
N ASP A 142 12.54 -17.33 -0.58
CA ASP A 142 12.47 -18.78 -0.86
C ASP A 142 12.85 -19.67 0.34
N ASP A 143 13.72 -19.19 1.23
CA ASP A 143 14.21 -19.96 2.38
C ASP A 143 13.26 -19.91 3.59
N VAL A 144 12.16 -19.15 3.50
CA VAL A 144 11.17 -19.06 4.58
C VAL A 144 10.33 -20.34 4.60
N PRO A 145 10.17 -21.00 5.77
CA PRO A 145 9.36 -22.21 5.89
C PRO A 145 7.95 -22.02 5.34
N ASP A 146 7.53 -22.93 4.46
CA ASP A 146 6.22 -22.90 3.79
C ASP A 146 5.06 -22.68 4.76
N ARG A 147 5.06 -23.34 5.91
CA ARG A 147 4.01 -23.18 6.91
C ARG A 147 3.92 -21.74 7.45
N LEU A 148 5.04 -21.03 7.62
CA LEU A 148 5.01 -19.61 7.98
C LEU A 148 4.44 -18.75 6.85
N VAL A 149 4.82 -19.04 5.60
CA VAL A 149 4.26 -18.34 4.42
C VAL A 149 2.76 -18.56 4.33
N TYR A 150 2.29 -19.78 4.59
CA TYR A 150 0.88 -20.12 4.56
C TYR A 150 0.10 -19.43 5.68
N ASP A 151 0.62 -19.46 6.91
CA ASP A 151 0.02 -18.73 8.05
C ASP A 151 -0.10 -17.22 7.76
N TYR A 152 0.98 -16.62 7.24
CA TYR A 152 0.97 -15.21 6.78
C TYR A 152 -0.11 -14.95 5.73
N LEU A 153 -0.22 -15.82 4.72
CA LEU A 153 -1.23 -15.66 3.69
C LEU A 153 -2.64 -15.76 4.25
N LEU A 154 -2.90 -16.65 5.21
CA LEU A 154 -4.23 -16.74 5.85
C LEU A 154 -4.62 -15.46 6.58
N GLU A 155 -3.66 -14.76 7.19
CA GLU A 155 -3.89 -13.44 7.77
C GLU A 155 -4.18 -12.39 6.67
N VAL A 156 -3.36 -12.33 5.62
CA VAL A 156 -3.52 -11.37 4.51
C VAL A 156 -4.80 -11.60 3.71
N LEU A 157 -5.32 -12.83 3.67
CA LEU A 157 -6.59 -13.13 3.03
C LEU A 157 -7.78 -12.34 3.64
N GLU A 158 -7.63 -11.88 4.89
CA GLU A 158 -8.61 -11.04 5.57
C GLU A 158 -8.46 -9.54 5.31
N ASP A 159 -7.36 -9.10 4.69
CA ASP A 159 -7.08 -7.71 4.38
C ASP A 159 -7.79 -7.25 3.10
N GLU A 160 -8.12 -5.96 3.04
CA GLU A 160 -8.78 -5.32 1.90
C GLU A 160 -7.79 -4.70 0.91
N PHE A 161 -7.86 -5.15 -0.33
CA PHE A 161 -7.05 -4.67 -1.44
C PHE A 161 -7.90 -3.96 -2.49
N ASP A 162 -7.31 -3.00 -3.18
CA ASP A 162 -7.88 -2.42 -4.39
C ASP A 162 -8.00 -3.49 -5.48
N ILE A 163 -9.16 -3.52 -6.13
CA ILE A 163 -9.42 -4.42 -7.25
C ILE A 163 -8.68 -3.88 -8.47
N VAL A 164 -7.84 -4.73 -9.06
CA VAL A 164 -7.05 -4.41 -10.26
C VAL A 164 -7.49 -5.29 -11.43
N THR A 165 -7.43 -4.71 -12.63
CA THR A 165 -7.68 -5.42 -13.90
C THR A 165 -6.39 -5.67 -14.67
N GLU A 166 -5.38 -4.83 -14.44
CA GLU A 166 -4.05 -4.96 -15.03
C GLU A 166 -2.94 -4.77 -13.98
N GLY A 167 -1.79 -5.40 -14.22
CA GLY A 167 -0.66 -5.38 -13.30
C GLY A 167 -0.78 -6.40 -12.16
N PHE A 168 0.11 -6.26 -11.16
CA PHE A 168 0.16 -7.15 -10.01
C PHE A 168 0.34 -6.38 -8.71
N TRP A 169 -0.43 -6.76 -7.69
CA TRP A 169 -0.08 -6.49 -6.30
C TRP A 169 0.96 -7.50 -5.84
N HIS A 170 2.00 -7.03 -5.16
CA HIS A 170 3.06 -7.87 -4.63
C HIS A 170 2.92 -8.03 -3.12
N LEU A 171 2.64 -9.25 -2.67
CA LEU A 171 2.59 -9.61 -1.25
C LEU A 171 3.98 -9.98 -0.76
N GLY A 172 4.72 -8.97 -0.32
CA GLY A 172 6.12 -9.12 0.09
C GLY A 172 6.33 -9.49 1.57
N GLY A 173 5.28 -9.51 2.39
CA GLY A 173 5.37 -9.85 3.83
C GLY A 173 6.27 -8.96 4.68
N CYS A 174 6.69 -7.80 4.18
CA CYS A 174 7.56 -6.84 4.86
C CYS A 174 6.81 -5.54 5.10
N THR A 175 6.66 -5.16 6.37
CA THR A 175 6.02 -3.90 6.80
C THR A 175 7.04 -2.78 7.06
N GLY A 176 8.33 -3.08 6.94
CA GLY A 176 9.42 -2.23 7.40
C GLY A 176 9.74 -2.34 8.90
N TYR A 177 8.90 -3.03 9.69
CA TYR A 177 9.13 -3.27 11.11
C TYR A 177 9.63 -4.71 11.35
N CYS A 178 10.95 -4.87 11.53
CA CYS A 178 11.57 -6.20 11.62
C CYS A 178 11.13 -7.03 12.83
N PRO A 179 10.97 -6.50 14.06
CA PRO A 179 10.62 -7.32 15.23
C PRO A 179 9.30 -8.09 15.06
N GLY A 180 8.35 -7.55 14.29
CA GLY A 180 7.08 -8.22 13.95
C GLY A 180 7.09 -9.02 12.64
N CYS A 181 8.20 -9.05 11.89
CA CYS A 181 8.24 -9.67 10.57
C CYS A 181 8.55 -11.16 10.65
N PHE A 182 7.68 -12.00 10.06
CA PHE A 182 7.88 -13.45 10.02
C PHE A 182 9.10 -13.88 9.17
N GLN A 183 9.54 -13.03 8.24
CA GLN A 183 10.70 -13.29 7.38
C GLN A 183 12.02 -12.80 7.98
N ARG A 184 12.00 -12.15 9.15
CA ARG A 184 13.16 -11.48 9.73
C ARG A 184 14.45 -12.32 9.75
N PRO A 185 14.43 -13.61 10.14
CA PRO A 185 15.65 -14.44 10.17
C PRO A 185 16.24 -14.76 8.80
N TRP A 186 15.46 -14.59 7.75
CA TRP A 186 15.82 -14.93 6.37
C TRP A 186 16.11 -13.68 5.53
N CYS A 187 15.65 -12.50 5.94
CA CYS A 187 15.88 -11.27 5.20
C CYS A 187 17.16 -10.54 5.63
N GLU A 188 17.83 -9.94 4.65
CA GLU A 188 19.12 -9.25 4.87
C GLU A 188 19.00 -8.14 5.91
N THR A 189 18.06 -7.22 5.73
CA THR A 189 17.80 -6.13 6.68
C THR A 189 17.46 -6.65 8.07
N GLY A 190 16.62 -7.69 8.17
CA GLY A 190 16.23 -8.28 9.45
C GLY A 190 17.39 -8.92 10.22
N CYS A 191 18.40 -9.40 9.50
CA CYS A 191 19.64 -9.97 10.03
C CYS A 191 20.74 -8.94 10.31
N GLN A 192 20.55 -7.67 9.92
CA GLN A 192 21.55 -6.61 10.05
C GLN A 192 21.08 -5.45 10.93
N SER A 193 19.77 -5.22 11.05
CA SER A 193 19.21 -4.12 11.83
C SER A 193 19.00 -4.52 13.29
N CYS A 194 19.58 -3.73 14.20
CA CYS A 194 19.36 -3.85 15.64
C CYS A 194 18.19 -2.96 16.07
N TRP A 195 17.21 -3.55 16.73
CA TRP A 195 16.00 -2.87 17.22
C TRP A 195 15.99 -2.84 18.76
N LEU A 196 15.21 -1.94 19.34
CA LEU A 196 15.10 -1.79 20.80
C LEU A 196 14.60 -3.10 21.45
N GLU A 197 13.68 -3.78 20.79
CA GLU A 197 13.11 -5.06 21.21
C GLU A 197 14.17 -6.18 21.29
N ASP A 198 15.24 -6.09 20.49
CA ASP A 198 16.36 -7.03 20.57
C ASP A 198 17.20 -6.79 21.83
N GLU A 199 17.42 -5.51 22.15
CA GLU A 199 18.18 -5.11 23.34
C GLU A 199 17.44 -5.48 24.62
N GLU A 200 16.13 -5.22 24.65
CA GLU A 200 15.24 -5.63 25.74
C GLU A 200 15.20 -7.15 25.91
N ALA A 201 15.17 -7.90 24.81
CA ALA A 201 15.20 -9.36 24.84
C ALA A 201 16.60 -9.94 25.16
N GLY A 202 17.68 -9.16 25.03
CA GLY A 202 19.07 -9.60 25.16
C GLY A 202 19.53 -10.54 24.03
N LYS A 203 18.78 -10.61 22.93
CA LYS A 203 18.97 -11.46 21.75
C LYS A 203 18.07 -10.94 20.62
N MET A 204 18.19 -11.49 19.41
CA MET A 204 17.25 -11.15 18.33
C MET A 204 15.81 -11.45 18.76
N HIS A 205 14.95 -10.44 18.69
CA HIS A 205 13.53 -10.56 18.95
C HIS A 205 12.85 -11.26 17.77
N LEU A 206 12.09 -12.30 18.07
CA LEU A 206 11.36 -13.11 17.10
C LEU A 206 9.92 -13.26 17.59
N ILE A 207 8.96 -13.24 16.66
CA ILE A 207 7.57 -13.58 16.94
C ILE A 207 7.43 -15.08 17.23
N ASP A 208 6.34 -15.46 17.91
CA ASP A 208 6.17 -16.84 18.41
C ASP A 208 6.11 -17.88 17.29
N SER A 209 5.48 -17.58 16.16
CA SER A 209 5.43 -18.49 15.00
C SER A 209 6.84 -18.82 14.48
N VAL A 210 7.73 -17.83 14.44
CA VAL A 210 9.11 -17.96 13.95
C VAL A 210 10.00 -18.76 14.91
N LYS A 211 9.74 -18.71 16.23
CA LYS A 211 10.53 -19.44 17.24
C LYS A 211 10.49 -20.96 17.09
N ASN A 212 9.51 -21.48 16.35
CA ASN A 212 9.42 -22.92 16.04
C ASN A 212 10.48 -23.38 15.03
N TYR A 213 11.07 -22.46 14.27
CA TYR A 213 11.99 -22.76 13.18
C TYR A 213 13.41 -22.29 13.47
N VAL A 214 13.55 -21.19 14.19
CA VAL A 214 14.85 -20.59 14.51
C VAL A 214 14.92 -20.21 15.99
N SER A 215 16.12 -20.30 16.55
CA SER A 215 16.38 -19.93 17.94
C SER A 215 17.37 -18.78 18.01
N ALA A 216 16.92 -17.63 18.50
CA ALA A 216 17.80 -16.53 18.84
C ALA A 216 18.62 -16.84 20.09
N ILE A 217 19.88 -16.44 20.08
CA ILE A 217 20.85 -16.56 21.18
C ILE A 217 21.49 -15.20 21.43
N PRO A 218 22.09 -14.92 22.62
CA PRO A 218 22.69 -13.62 22.89
C PRO A 218 23.72 -13.15 21.86
N ILE A 219 24.42 -14.08 21.21
CA ILE A 219 25.36 -13.79 20.12
C ILE A 219 24.67 -13.07 18.94
N SER A 220 23.39 -13.37 18.67
CA SER A 220 22.67 -12.70 17.57
C SER A 220 22.53 -11.21 17.84
N LEU A 221 22.29 -10.79 19.10
CA LEU A 221 22.25 -9.36 19.45
C LEU A 221 23.61 -8.69 19.22
N SER A 222 24.70 -9.35 19.62
CA SER A 222 26.05 -8.82 19.38
C SER A 222 26.37 -8.65 17.89
N ILE A 223 25.86 -9.54 17.04
CA ILE A 223 25.98 -9.45 15.58
C ILE A 223 25.18 -8.25 15.05
N LEU A 224 23.92 -8.11 15.46
CA LEU A 224 23.05 -6.99 15.05
C LEU A 224 23.63 -5.64 15.47
N GLN A 225 24.09 -5.51 16.71
CA GLN A 225 24.73 -4.29 17.21
C GLN A 225 26.00 -3.95 16.42
N LYS A 226 26.77 -4.96 16.00
CA LYS A 226 27.95 -4.73 15.17
C LYS A 226 27.58 -4.19 13.78
N PHE A 227 26.59 -4.79 13.12
CA PHE A 227 26.12 -4.33 11.82
C PHE A 227 25.52 -2.92 11.91
N GLN A 228 24.72 -2.63 12.94
CA GLN A 228 24.18 -1.29 13.16
C GLN A 228 25.29 -0.26 13.38
N ALA A 229 26.31 -0.58 14.19
CA ALA A 229 27.43 0.33 14.41
C ALA A 229 28.26 0.60 13.14
N GLU A 230 28.37 -0.40 12.25
CA GLU A 230 29.01 -0.25 10.94
C GLU A 230 28.19 0.65 10.01
N ALA A 231 26.88 0.40 9.89
CA ALA A 231 25.97 1.23 9.10
C ALA A 231 25.94 2.69 9.60
N ASP A 232 25.90 2.89 10.92
CA ASP A 232 25.95 4.22 11.53
C ASP A 232 27.27 4.95 11.24
N ARG A 233 28.39 4.23 11.18
CA ARG A 233 29.69 4.78 10.81
C ARG A 233 29.71 5.20 9.35
N GLU A 234 29.27 4.32 8.44
CA GLU A 234 29.20 4.61 7.01
C GLU A 234 28.30 5.80 6.71
N PHE A 235 27.13 5.89 7.38
CA PHE A 235 26.22 7.02 7.23
C PHE A 235 26.83 8.33 7.74
N LYS A 236 27.60 8.30 8.83
CA LYS A 236 28.33 9.48 9.33
C LYS A 236 29.42 9.92 8.35
N GLU A 237 30.18 8.99 7.79
CA GLU A 237 31.21 9.27 6.77
C GLU A 237 30.58 9.84 5.50
N PHE A 238 29.47 9.27 5.04
CA PHE A 238 28.69 9.79 3.92
C PHE A 238 28.25 11.23 4.16
N LYS A 239 27.66 11.52 5.33
CA LYS A 239 27.27 12.89 5.72
C LYS A 239 28.45 13.87 5.77
N GLN A 240 29.61 13.42 6.26
CA GLN A 240 30.81 14.27 6.31
C GLN A 240 31.37 14.55 4.90
N ASN A 241 31.35 13.55 4.02
CA ASN A 241 31.91 13.64 2.67
C ASN A 241 31.05 14.43 1.69
N GLN A 242 29.72 14.43 1.86
CA GLN A 242 28.86 15.32 1.06
C GLN A 242 28.96 16.79 1.48
N GLY A 243 29.62 17.08 2.61
CA GLY A 243 29.61 18.38 3.25
C GLY A 243 28.19 18.76 3.70
N GLU A 244 28.07 19.84 4.48
CA GLU A 244 26.79 20.58 4.55
C GLU A 244 26.54 21.29 3.21
N GLN A 245 26.61 20.56 2.09
CA GLN A 245 25.77 20.94 0.98
C GLN A 245 24.37 20.72 1.54
N ASP A 246 23.76 21.81 2.03
CA ASP A 246 22.32 21.95 1.95
C ASP A 246 21.99 21.36 0.60
N ILE A 247 21.34 20.19 0.62
CA ILE A 247 20.71 19.67 -0.57
C ILE A 247 19.75 20.80 -0.85
N PHE A 248 20.17 21.72 -1.72
CA PHE A 248 19.30 22.61 -2.44
C PHE A 248 18.51 21.58 -3.23
N ILE A 249 17.47 21.06 -2.58
CA ILE A 249 16.35 20.46 -3.27
C ILE A 249 15.90 21.66 -4.06
N ASP A 250 16.47 21.79 -5.26
CA ASP A 250 16.02 22.74 -6.26
C ASP A 250 14.50 22.56 -6.19
N PRO A 251 13.75 23.58 -5.73
CA PRO A 251 12.32 23.42 -5.54
C PRO A 251 11.86 22.82 -6.84
N LEU A 252 11.42 21.55 -6.78
CA LEU A 252 11.13 20.79 -7.98
C LEU A 252 10.31 21.74 -8.86
N PRO A 253 10.72 22.01 -10.10
CA PRO A 253 9.98 22.92 -10.97
C PRO A 253 8.67 22.23 -11.32
N PHE A 254 7.75 22.25 -10.36
CA PHE A 254 6.35 21.98 -10.46
C PHE A 254 5.63 23.33 -10.51
N ASP A 255 6.19 24.27 -11.28
CA ASP A 255 5.35 25.21 -12.01
C ASP A 255 4.75 24.38 -13.15
N PHE A 256 3.63 23.70 -12.88
CA PHE A 256 2.63 23.47 -13.91
C PHE A 256 2.06 24.86 -14.24
N ASP A 257 2.82 25.65 -14.99
CA ASP A 257 2.23 26.77 -15.72
C ASP A 257 1.35 26.12 -16.80
N ASP A 258 0.05 26.14 -16.56
CA ASP A 258 -1.05 25.62 -17.40
C ASP A 258 -1.17 26.32 -18.78
N GLU A 259 -0.08 26.80 -19.38
CA GLU A 259 -0.11 27.55 -20.66
C GLU A 259 0.67 26.93 -21.82
N ASP A 260 1.42 25.84 -21.62
CA ASP A 260 1.99 25.13 -22.77
C ASP A 260 0.95 24.18 -23.39
N GLU A 261 0.17 24.75 -24.33
CA GLU A 261 -0.56 24.01 -25.36
C GLU A 261 0.37 22.95 -25.98
N ILE A 262 0.22 21.70 -25.55
CA ILE A 262 0.84 20.56 -26.22
C ILE A 262 0.21 20.51 -27.63
N PRO A 263 0.99 20.67 -28.71
CA PRO A 263 0.42 20.61 -30.05
C PRO A 263 0.00 19.17 -30.35
N PHE A 264 -1.32 18.96 -30.37
CA PHE A 264 -1.97 17.85 -31.07
C PHE A 264 -2.79 18.43 -32.23
#